data_AF-A0A563DPI2-F1
#
_entry.id   AF-A0A563DPI2-F1
#
_cell.length_a   1.000
_cell.length_b   1.000
_cell.length_c   1.000
_cell.angle_alpha   90.00
_cell.angle_beta   90.00
_cell.angle_gamma   90.00
#
_symmetry.space_group_name_H-M   'P 1'
#
loop_
_entity.id
_entity.type
_entity.pdbx_description
1 polymer ?
#
loop_
_entity_poly.entity_id
_entity_poly.type
_entity_poly.pdbx_seq_one_letter_code
_entity_poly.pdbx_strand_id
1 'polypeptide(L)'
;MRLWRKSQIEGAAATDGWLQEWLTHAWLALMFARWEAHYRPAFADANGVDQKEVHSDVIGDIRNLRNGVIHHRGIATAKNTGRCKVLTKFSVGDKVLLRPEDVRLMRDAMQVRIAPETDA
;
A
#
# COMPACT_ATOMS: atom_id res chain seq x y z
N MET A 1 -9.21 3.46 33.91
CA MET A 1 -8.15 3.14 32.93
C MET A 1 -7.93 1.63 32.94
N ARG A 2 -8.26 0.90 31.86
CA ARG A 2 -8.01 -0.55 31.80
C ARG A 2 -6.52 -0.78 31.55
N LEU A 3 -5.82 -1.31 32.54
CA LEU A 3 -4.44 -1.77 32.40
C LEU A 3 -4.43 -3.07 31.58
N TRP A 4 -3.58 -3.13 30.57
CA TRP A 4 -3.42 -4.31 29.72
C TRP A 4 -2.64 -5.39 30.48
N ARG A 5 -3.07 -6.65 30.38
CA ARG A 5 -2.26 -7.77 30.91
C ARG A 5 -1.08 -8.03 29.98
N LYS A 6 0.07 -8.43 30.55
CA LYS A 6 1.30 -8.74 29.80
C LYS A 6 1.04 -9.71 28.63
N SER A 7 0.28 -10.78 28.86
CA SER A 7 -0.08 -11.74 27.81
C SER A 7 -0.88 -11.14 26.64
N GLN A 8 -1.67 -10.10 26.90
CA GLN A 8 -2.42 -9.39 25.85
C GLN A 8 -1.49 -8.52 25.01
N ILE A 9 -0.46 -7.93 25.62
CA ILE A 9 0.57 -7.15 24.93
C ILE A 9 1.43 -8.08 24.07
N GLU A 10 1.85 -9.21 24.63
CA GLU A 10 2.64 -10.22 23.93
C GLU A 10 1.89 -10.78 22.72
N GLY A 11 0.61 -11.12 22.86
CA GLY A 11 -0.21 -11.56 21.73
C GLY A 11 -0.46 -10.47 20.69
N ALA A 12 -0.57 -9.21 21.11
CA ALA A 12 -0.74 -8.07 20.20
C ALA A 12 0.50 -7.82 19.33
N ALA A 13 1.67 -7.85 19.98
CA ALA A 13 2.96 -7.50 19.40
C ALA A 13 3.73 -8.70 18.82
N ALA A 14 3.18 -9.92 18.94
CA ALA A 14 3.72 -11.10 18.29
C ALA A 14 3.82 -10.91 16.76
N THR A 15 4.70 -11.67 16.13
CA THR A 15 4.73 -11.79 14.67
C THR A 15 3.35 -12.21 14.17
N ASP A 16 2.83 -11.49 13.16
CA ASP A 16 1.49 -11.67 12.62
C ASP A 16 0.35 -11.38 13.62
N GLY A 17 0.66 -10.74 14.75
CA GLY A 17 -0.29 -10.21 15.72
C GLY A 17 -1.07 -9.00 15.20
N TRP A 18 -2.17 -8.66 15.88
CA TRP A 18 -3.09 -7.61 15.39
C TRP A 18 -2.43 -6.22 15.29
N LEU A 19 -1.35 -5.96 16.04
CA LEU A 19 -0.64 -4.69 15.95
C LEU A 19 0.08 -4.54 14.59
N GLN A 20 0.68 -5.61 14.08
CA GLN A 20 1.30 -5.61 12.75
C GLN A 20 0.25 -5.47 11.64
N GLU A 21 -0.91 -6.11 11.81
CA GLU A 21 -2.06 -5.97 10.91
C GLU A 21 -2.53 -4.51 10.87
N TRP A 22 -2.74 -3.90 12.04
CA TRP A 22 -3.12 -2.50 12.14
C TRP A 22 -2.09 -1.55 11.53
N LEU A 23 -0.79 -1.75 11.81
CA LEU A 23 0.29 -0.95 11.24
C LEU A 23 0.33 -1.08 9.71
N THR A 24 0.15 -2.29 9.18
CA THR A 24 0.07 -2.54 7.73
C THR A 24 -1.07 -1.72 7.11
N HIS A 25 -2.26 -1.81 7.70
CA HIS A 25 -3.45 -1.11 7.21
C HIS A 25 -3.29 0.41 7.25
N ALA A 26 -2.78 0.94 8.36
CA ALA A 26 -2.54 2.37 8.54
C ALA A 26 -1.48 2.89 7.56
N TRP A 27 -0.38 2.14 7.37
CA TRP A 27 0.70 2.52 6.47
C TRP A 27 0.24 2.57 5.01
N LEU A 28 -0.50 1.55 4.54
CA LEU A 28 -1.05 1.51 3.18
C LEU A 28 -1.98 2.70 2.92
N ALA A 29 -2.85 3.03 3.89
CA ALA A 29 -3.77 4.16 3.77
C ALA A 29 -3.02 5.49 3.75
N LEU A 30 -2.06 5.69 4.65
CA LEU A 30 -1.28 6.91 4.76
C LEU A 30 -0.41 7.16 3.51
N MET A 31 0.31 6.13 3.05
CA MET A 31 1.18 6.24 1.87
C MET A 31 0.38 6.61 0.62
N PHE A 32 -0.76 5.95 0.40
CA PHE A 32 -1.62 6.27 -0.73
C PHE A 32 -2.17 7.70 -0.65
N ALA A 33 -2.66 8.11 0.54
CA ALA A 33 -3.18 9.46 0.73
C ALA A 33 -2.10 10.53 0.50
N ARG A 34 -0.88 10.31 1.00
CA ARG A 34 0.25 11.23 0.81
C ARG A 34 0.64 11.33 -0.66
N TRP A 35 0.63 10.21 -1.38
CA TRP A 35 0.89 10.20 -2.82
C TRP A 35 -0.14 11.04 -3.60
N GLU A 36 -1.43 10.76 -3.41
CA GLU A 36 -2.50 11.46 -4.14
C GLU A 36 -2.57 12.95 -3.80
N ALA A 37 -2.38 13.32 -2.53
CA ALA A 37 -2.55 14.71 -2.09
C ALA A 37 -1.32 15.60 -2.34
N HIS A 38 -0.12 15.02 -2.53
CA HIS A 38 1.11 15.82 -2.60
C HIS A 38 2.03 15.43 -3.75
N TYR A 39 2.44 14.16 -3.83
CA TYR A 39 3.50 13.78 -4.77
C TYR A 39 3.00 13.72 -6.22
N ARG A 40 1.85 13.09 -6.47
CA ARG A 40 1.26 13.02 -7.82
C ARG A 40 0.98 14.41 -8.39
N PRO A 41 0.31 15.35 -7.66
CA PRO A 41 0.15 16.73 -8.12
C PRO A 41 1.48 17.42 -8.39
N ALA A 42 2.41 17.39 -7.43
CA ALA A 42 3.69 18.10 -7.56
C ALA A 42 4.52 17.59 -8.75
N PHE A 43 4.49 16.28 -9.04
CA PHE A 43 5.18 15.73 -10.21
C PHE A 43 4.49 16.10 -11.52
N ALA A 44 3.16 16.12 -11.54
CA ALA A 44 2.41 16.54 -12.71
C ALA A 44 2.69 18.02 -13.05
N ASP A 45 2.58 18.90 -12.04
CA ASP A 45 2.85 20.33 -12.16
C ASP A 45 4.28 20.60 -12.65
N ALA A 46 5.26 19.87 -12.11
CA ALA A 46 6.67 20.01 -12.48
C ALA A 46 6.99 19.56 -13.92
N ASN A 47 6.10 18.78 -14.54
CA ASN A 47 6.29 18.25 -15.90
C ASN A 47 5.23 18.75 -16.90
N GLY A 48 4.33 19.64 -16.48
CA GLY A 48 3.30 20.22 -17.35
C GLY A 48 2.24 19.23 -17.84
N VAL A 49 2.04 18.11 -17.14
CA VAL A 49 1.10 17.04 -17.54
C VAL A 49 -0.10 16.95 -16.59
N ASP A 50 -1.14 16.22 -16.99
CA ASP A 50 -2.23 15.85 -16.07
C ASP A 50 -1.74 14.83 -15.04
N GLN A 51 -2.29 14.89 -13.81
CA GLN A 51 -1.96 13.94 -12.73
C GLN A 51 -2.22 12.47 -13.09
N LYS A 52 -3.11 12.21 -14.05
CA LYS A 52 -3.37 10.86 -14.58
C LYS A 52 -2.18 10.29 -15.33
N GLU A 53 -1.32 11.13 -15.90
CA GLU A 53 -0.12 10.70 -16.64
C GLU A 53 1.04 10.31 -15.70
N VAL A 54 0.93 10.61 -14.40
CA VAL A 54 1.93 10.25 -13.39
C VAL A 54 1.61 8.87 -12.80
N HIS A 55 2.46 7.90 -13.12
CA HIS A 55 2.26 6.49 -12.80
C HIS A 55 3.39 5.90 -11.95
N SER A 56 3.03 4.99 -11.04
CA SER A 56 3.97 4.11 -10.36
C SER A 56 3.31 2.77 -10.10
N ASP A 57 3.97 1.67 -10.46
CA ASP A 57 3.43 0.32 -10.21
C ASP A 57 3.35 0.05 -8.69
N VAL A 58 4.32 0.50 -7.91
CA VAL A 58 4.31 0.38 -6.44
C VAL A 58 3.11 1.10 -5.83
N ILE A 59 2.82 2.33 -6.26
CA ILE A 59 1.64 3.06 -5.78
C ILE A 59 0.35 2.39 -6.27
N GLY A 60 0.35 1.85 -7.49
CA GLY A 60 -0.75 1.05 -8.01
C GLY A 60 -1.06 -0.18 -7.15
N ASP A 61 -0.02 -0.86 -6.68
CA ASP A 61 -0.15 -1.98 -5.74
C ASP A 61 -0.66 -1.51 -4.38
N ILE A 62 -0.08 -0.45 -3.81
CA ILE A 62 -0.54 0.14 -2.54
C ILE A 62 -2.04 0.50 -2.62
N ARG A 63 -2.51 1.07 -3.73
CA ARG A 63 -3.93 1.35 -3.99
C ARG A 63 -4.76 0.06 -3.95
N ASN A 64 -4.33 -0.99 -4.64
CA ASN A 64 -5.02 -2.28 -4.66
C ASN A 64 -5.08 -2.92 -3.26
N LEU A 65 -3.97 -2.94 -2.54
CA LEU A 65 -3.87 -3.46 -1.18
C LEU A 65 -4.76 -2.67 -0.21
N ARG A 66 -4.70 -1.34 -0.25
CA ARG A 66 -5.58 -0.45 0.53
C ARG A 66 -7.06 -0.74 0.27
N ASN A 67 -7.46 -0.95 -0.98
CA ASN A 67 -8.84 -1.31 -1.29
C ASN A 67 -9.23 -2.66 -0.67
N GLY A 68 -8.30 -3.63 -0.63
CA GLY A 68 -8.45 -4.88 0.14
C GLY A 68 -8.65 -4.63 1.63
N VAL A 69 -7.86 -3.74 2.22
CA VAL A 69 -7.98 -3.35 3.63
C VAL A 69 -9.35 -2.75 3.94
N ILE A 70 -9.78 -1.76 3.16
CA ILE A 70 -11.01 -0.99 3.42
C ILE A 70 -12.26 -1.82 3.16
N HIS A 71 -12.31 -2.56 2.05
CA HIS A 71 -13.54 -3.22 1.60
C HIS A 71 -13.60 -4.71 1.94
N HIS A 72 -12.46 -5.34 2.23
CA HIS A 72 -12.35 -6.79 2.45
C HIS A 72 -11.63 -7.14 3.76
N ARG A 73 -11.59 -6.20 4.72
CA ARG A 73 -10.99 -6.41 6.05
C ARG A 73 -9.55 -6.90 6.00
N GLY A 74 -8.80 -6.46 4.99
CA GLY A 74 -7.40 -6.86 4.80
C GLY A 74 -7.24 -8.29 4.29
N ILE A 75 -8.28 -8.92 3.72
CA ILE A 75 -8.18 -10.22 3.06
C ILE A 75 -7.89 -10.04 1.57
N ALA A 76 -6.90 -10.78 1.09
CA ALA A 76 -6.45 -10.81 -0.29
C ALA A 76 -7.52 -11.40 -1.21
N THR A 77 -7.76 -10.73 -2.34
CA THR A 77 -8.77 -11.11 -3.33
C THR A 77 -8.20 -10.99 -4.74
N ALA A 78 -8.68 -11.81 -5.67
CA ALA A 78 -8.25 -11.76 -7.06
C ALA A 78 -8.47 -10.38 -7.71
N LYS A 79 -9.54 -9.66 -7.30
CA LYS A 79 -9.87 -8.33 -7.82
C LYS A 79 -8.97 -7.21 -7.30
N ASN A 80 -8.32 -7.39 -6.14
CA ASN A 80 -7.47 -6.39 -5.52
C ASN A 80 -6.01 -6.84 -5.54
N THR A 81 -5.60 -7.68 -4.58
CA THR A 81 -4.21 -8.17 -4.47
C THR A 81 -3.77 -8.89 -5.75
N GLY A 82 -4.67 -9.61 -6.42
CA GLY A 82 -4.38 -10.28 -7.69
C GLY A 82 -4.04 -9.34 -8.86
N ARG A 83 -4.22 -8.02 -8.70
CA ARG A 83 -3.82 -6.99 -9.68
C ARG A 83 -2.50 -6.32 -9.32
N CYS A 84 -1.83 -6.74 -8.25
CA CYS A 84 -0.52 -6.21 -7.88
C CYS A 84 0.54 -6.69 -8.89
N LYS A 85 1.50 -5.82 -9.21
CA LYS A 85 2.58 -6.10 -10.17
C LYS A 85 3.93 -6.31 -9.49
N VAL A 86 4.15 -5.64 -8.35
CA VAL A 86 5.38 -5.70 -7.56
C VAL A 86 5.18 -6.62 -6.35
N LEU A 87 4.13 -6.38 -5.54
CA LEU A 87 3.81 -7.19 -4.36
C LEU A 87 2.89 -8.36 -4.73
N THR A 88 3.45 -9.35 -5.43
CA THR A 88 2.71 -10.50 -5.97
C THR A 88 2.62 -11.70 -5.02
N LYS A 89 3.15 -11.59 -3.80
CA LYS A 89 3.26 -12.72 -2.86
C LYS A 89 1.94 -13.20 -2.24
N PHE A 90 0.87 -12.42 -2.35
CA PHE A 90 -0.40 -12.69 -1.67
C PHE A 90 -1.29 -13.60 -2.51
N SER A 91 -1.68 -14.74 -1.95
CA SER A 91 -2.71 -15.63 -2.49
C SER A 91 -4.11 -15.18 -2.04
N VAL A 92 -5.15 -15.59 -2.76
CA VAL A 92 -6.54 -15.30 -2.35
C VAL A 92 -6.82 -15.95 -0.99
N GLY A 93 -7.39 -15.17 -0.06
CA GLY A 93 -7.65 -15.61 1.31
C GLY A 93 -6.55 -15.25 2.31
N ASP A 94 -5.35 -14.87 1.84
CA ASP A 94 -4.28 -14.42 2.72
C ASP A 94 -4.66 -13.12 3.42
N LYS A 95 -4.14 -12.93 4.63
CA LYS A 95 -4.12 -11.60 5.24
C LYS A 95 -3.09 -10.74 4.54
N VAL A 96 -3.49 -9.52 4.19
CA VAL A 96 -2.60 -8.46 3.72
C VAL A 96 -1.81 -7.97 4.92
N LEU A 97 -0.64 -8.59 5.11
CA LEU A 97 0.26 -8.28 6.19
C LEU A 97 1.64 -7.97 5.59
N LEU A 98 2.08 -6.73 5.77
CA LEU A 98 3.39 -6.31 5.29
C LEU A 98 4.46 -6.71 6.29
N ARG A 99 5.58 -7.12 5.74
CA ARG A 99 6.83 -7.43 6.42
C ARG A 99 7.91 -6.46 5.96
N PRO A 100 9.01 -6.31 6.72
CA PRO A 100 10.09 -5.39 6.35
C PRO A 100 10.64 -5.62 4.94
N GLU A 101 10.69 -6.86 4.45
CA GLU A 101 11.10 -7.22 3.10
C GLU A 101 10.17 -6.67 2.02
N ASP A 102 8.86 -6.56 2.28
CA ASP A 102 7.91 -6.00 1.32
C ASP A 102 8.13 -4.50 1.17
N VAL A 103 8.42 -3.82 2.28
CA VAL A 103 8.73 -2.39 2.28
C VAL A 103 10.04 -2.13 1.54
N ARG A 104 11.05 -2.99 1.74
CA ARG A 104 12.31 -2.91 0.97
C ARG A 104 12.08 -3.15 -0.52
N LEU A 105 11.31 -4.17 -0.88
CA LEU A 105 10.95 -4.46 -2.26
C LEU A 105 10.23 -3.28 -2.91
N MET A 106 9.24 -2.69 -2.22
CA MET A 106 8.52 -1.50 -2.71
C MET A 106 9.45 -0.30 -2.89
N ARG A 107 10.39 -0.07 -1.96
CA ARG A 107 11.39 0.99 -2.08
C ARG A 107 12.27 0.76 -3.32
N ASP A 108 12.78 -0.45 -3.49
CA ASP A 108 13.73 -0.79 -4.56
C ASP A 108 13.06 -0.77 -5.95
N ALA A 109 11.78 -1.15 -6.01
CA ALA A 109 10.96 -1.08 -7.22
C ALA A 109 10.27 0.28 -7.42
N MET A 110 10.47 1.26 -6.53
CA MET A 110 9.82 2.56 -6.62
C MET A 110 10.35 3.31 -7.85
N GLN A 111 9.53 3.36 -8.88
CA GLN A 111 9.77 4.16 -10.07
C GLN A 111 8.52 4.96 -10.38
N VAL A 112 8.72 6.24 -10.70
CA VAL A 112 7.69 7.14 -11.19
C VAL A 112 7.92 7.31 -12.69
N ARG A 113 6.87 7.06 -13.47
CA ARG A 113 6.86 7.23 -14.91
C ARG A 113 5.83 8.30 -15.26
N ILE A 114 6.19 9.15 -16.19
CA ILE A 114 5.29 10.15 -16.75
C ILE A 114 5.03 9.71 -18.18
N ALA A 115 3.76 9.51 -18.54
CA ALA A 115 3.43 9.21 -19.93
C ALA A 115 3.84 10.41 -20.81
N PRO A 116 4.38 10.16 -22.01
CA PRO A 116 4.74 11.26 -22.92
C PRO A 116 3.51 12.10 -23.22
N GLU A 117 3.73 13.41 -23.41
CA GLU A 117 2.72 14.34 -23.91
C GLU A 117 2.09 13.72 -25.16
N THR A 118 0.79 13.40 -25.08
CA THR A 118 0.09 12.93 -26.28
C THR A 118 -0.09 14.19 -27.12
N ASP A 119 0.78 14.39 -28.12
CA ASP A 119 0.65 15.46 -29.11
C ASP A 119 -0.81 15.48 -29.61
N ALA A 120 -1.53 16.53 -29.24
CA ALA A 120 -2.91 16.80 -29.66
C ALA A 120 -2.92 17.69 -30.90
#